data_AF-A0A3M1GS22-F1
#
_entry.id   AF-A0A3M1GS22-F1
#
_cell.length_a   1.000
_cell.length_b   1.000
_cell.length_c   1.000
_cell.angle_alpha   90.00
_cell.angle_beta   90.00
_cell.angle_gamma   90.00
#
_symmetry.space_group_name_H-M   'P 1'
#
loop_
_entity.id
_entity.type
_entity.pdbx_description
1 polymer ?
#
loop_
_entity_poly.entity_id
_entity_poly.type
_entity_poly.pdbx_seq_one_letter_code
_entity_poly.pdbx_strand_id
1 'polypeptide(L)'
;MEQLLFELSEISGYGELRGREVKFVEAIVAGRTQREAAQAAGVRASTTGALDVAASKLAASPRVRRVLRIAWERAAQGLEKDLLQLQEVIDRAAEEMRRAGSAKARAAAFNEFEKAVKLKAAIHGRLTVNFRGEVEHRHVVLSQELRQQLIEARRALISSRIAERMEGQARN
;
A
#
# COMPACT_ATOMS: atom_id res chain seq x y z
N MET A 1 4.50 12.13 -9.29
CA MET A 1 5.56 11.11 -9.49
C MET A 1 5.56 10.25 -8.24
N GLU A 2 5.17 8.97 -8.33
CA GLU A 2 5.33 8.04 -7.22
C GLU A 2 6.84 7.71 -7.12
N GLN A 3 7.49 8.15 -6.05
CA GLN A 3 8.88 7.79 -5.77
C GLN A 3 8.94 6.31 -5.43
N LEU A 4 9.87 5.59 -6.06
CA LEU A 4 10.20 4.23 -5.67
C LEU A 4 10.80 4.25 -4.27
N LEU A 5 10.42 3.28 -3.45
CA LEU A 5 10.92 3.13 -2.07
C LEU A 5 12.42 2.74 -2.02
N PHE A 6 13.06 2.53 -3.18
CA PHE A 6 14.45 2.14 -3.33
C PHE A 6 14.94 2.47 -4.76
N GLU A 7 16.25 2.57 -4.94
CA GLU A 7 16.86 2.74 -6.25
C GLU A 7 17.03 1.38 -6.98
N LEU A 8 16.65 1.32 -8.25
CA LEU A 8 16.79 0.10 -9.05
C LEU A 8 18.26 -0.32 -9.25
N SER A 9 19.17 0.64 -9.26
CA SER A 9 20.63 0.47 -9.34
C SER A 9 21.18 -0.43 -8.22
N GLU A 10 20.52 -0.46 -7.07
CA GLU A 10 20.92 -1.25 -5.90
C GLU A 10 20.45 -2.71 -5.95
N ILE A 11 19.70 -3.10 -6.99
CA ILE A 11 19.20 -4.46 -7.16
C ILE A 11 20.27 -5.33 -7.81
N SER A 12 20.57 -6.47 -7.17
CA SER A 12 21.49 -7.47 -7.75
C SER A 12 21.01 -7.92 -9.14
N GLY A 13 21.90 -7.80 -10.12
CA GLY A 13 21.62 -8.14 -11.53
C GLY A 13 21.05 -7.00 -12.36
N TYR A 14 20.72 -5.84 -11.78
CA TYR A 14 20.24 -4.68 -12.55
C TYR A 14 21.34 -4.12 -13.47
N GLY A 15 22.60 -4.05 -13.01
CA GLY A 15 23.74 -3.63 -13.83
C GLY A 15 24.07 -4.57 -15.00
N GLU A 16 23.50 -5.78 -15.03
CA GLU A 16 23.67 -6.76 -16.12
C GLU A 16 22.60 -6.60 -17.22
N LEU A 17 21.57 -5.77 -16.98
CA LEU A 17 20.53 -5.48 -17.94
C LEU A 17 21.07 -4.64 -19.10
N ARG A 18 20.63 -4.95 -20.32
CA ARG A 18 20.97 -4.16 -21.50
C ARG A 18 20.00 -2.99 -21.65
N GLY A 19 20.38 -1.93 -22.35
CA GLY A 19 19.61 -0.67 -22.40
C GLY A 19 18.11 -0.80 -22.71
N ARG A 20 17.67 -1.80 -23.49
CA ARG A 20 16.25 -2.11 -23.69
C ARG A 20 15.59 -2.74 -22.45
N GLU A 21 16.27 -3.68 -21.81
CA GLU A 21 15.80 -4.34 -20.58
C GLU A 21 15.74 -3.36 -19.41
N VAL A 22 16.71 -2.44 -19.30
CA VAL A 22 16.74 -1.35 -18.31
C VAL A 22 15.47 -0.51 -18.42
N LYS A 23 15.21 0.05 -19.60
CA LYS A 23 14.01 0.89 -19.85
C LYS A 23 12.71 0.13 -19.63
N PHE A 24 12.69 -1.16 -19.96
CA PHE A 24 11.54 -2.02 -19.71
C PHE A 24 11.27 -2.17 -18.20
N VAL A 25 12.30 -2.52 -17.43
CA VAL A 25 12.20 -2.68 -15.97
C VAL A 25 11.81 -1.38 -15.28
N GLU A 26 12.43 -0.25 -15.65
CA GLU A 26 12.10 1.07 -15.12
C GLU A 26 10.62 1.41 -15.35
N ALA A 27 10.12 1.16 -16.56
CA ALA A 27 8.73 1.42 -16.91
C ALA A 27 7.75 0.52 -16.14
N ILE A 28 8.05 -0.77 -15.98
CA ILE A 28 7.23 -1.70 -15.18
C ILE A 28 7.16 -1.23 -13.73
N VAL A 29 8.32 -0.89 -13.15
CA VAL A 29 8.40 -0.49 -11.74
C VAL A 29 7.74 0.87 -11.50
N ALA A 30 7.69 1.73 -12.52
CA ALA A 30 6.89 2.96 -12.52
C ALA A 30 5.36 2.73 -12.73
N GLY A 31 4.89 1.48 -12.69
CA GLY A 31 3.46 1.14 -12.76
C GLY A 31 2.89 1.03 -14.17
N ARG A 32 3.73 1.00 -15.21
CA ARG A 32 3.23 0.78 -16.59
C ARG A 32 2.88 -0.67 -16.84
N THR A 33 1.94 -0.90 -17.74
CA THR A 33 1.62 -2.24 -18.27
C THR A 33 2.83 -2.81 -19.04
N GLN A 34 2.85 -4.12 -19.28
CA GLN A 34 3.93 -4.73 -20.10
C GLN A 34 4.02 -4.13 -21.50
N ARG A 35 2.88 -3.81 -22.11
CA ARG A 35 2.81 -3.10 -23.39
C ARG A 35 3.38 -1.69 -23.27
N GLU A 36 2.91 -0.96 -22.25
CA GLU A 36 3.45 0.28 -21.67
C GLU A 36 4.99 0.35 -21.72
N ALA A 37 5.57 -0.64 -21.05
CA ALA A 37 6.99 -0.79 -20.84
C ALA A 37 7.75 -1.19 -22.11
N ALA A 38 7.18 -2.06 -22.95
CA ALA A 38 7.78 -2.44 -24.22
C ALA A 38 7.91 -1.24 -25.17
N GLN A 39 6.86 -0.40 -25.24
CA GLN A 39 6.90 0.84 -26.01
C GLN A 39 7.96 1.82 -25.46
N ALA A 40 8.02 2.00 -24.14
CA ALA A 40 9.03 2.83 -23.49
C ALA A 40 10.47 2.32 -23.74
N ALA A 41 10.63 1.01 -23.83
CA ALA A 41 11.88 0.34 -24.18
C ALA A 41 12.25 0.43 -25.68
N GLY A 42 11.40 1.08 -26.50
CA GLY A 42 11.63 1.29 -27.93
C GLY A 42 11.24 0.08 -28.80
N VAL A 43 10.44 -0.85 -28.28
CA VAL A 43 9.86 -1.92 -29.10
C VAL A 43 8.79 -1.31 -30.00
N ARG A 44 9.00 -1.42 -31.32
CA ARG A 44 8.01 -1.06 -32.33
C ARG A 44 7.49 -2.35 -32.97
N ALA A 45 6.19 -2.46 -33.09
CA ALA A 45 5.54 -3.55 -33.80
C ALA A 45 4.44 -2.98 -34.70
N SER A 46 4.20 -3.62 -35.83
CA SER A 46 3.19 -3.21 -36.81
C SER A 46 1.77 -3.50 -36.34
N THR A 47 1.58 -4.37 -35.34
CA THR A 47 0.29 -4.72 -34.76
C THR A 47 0.37 -4.80 -33.24
N THR A 48 -0.77 -4.60 -32.58
CA THR A 48 -0.89 -4.72 -31.11
C THR A 48 -0.49 -6.11 -30.62
N GLY A 49 -0.91 -7.17 -31.32
CA GLY A 49 -0.57 -8.55 -30.95
C GLY A 49 0.94 -8.83 -31.02
N ALA A 50 1.64 -8.29 -32.03
CA ALA A 50 3.09 -8.44 -32.12
C ALA A 50 3.83 -7.65 -31.01
N LEU A 51 3.30 -6.50 -30.60
CA LEU A 51 3.82 -5.74 -29.46
C LEU A 51 3.65 -6.51 -28.15
N ASP A 52 2.49 -7.13 -27.94
CA ASP A 52 2.20 -7.92 -26.74
C ASP A 52 3.13 -9.14 -26.65
N VAL A 53 3.33 -9.86 -27.76
CA VAL A 53 4.29 -10.99 -27.81
C VAL A 53 5.71 -10.53 -27.49
N ALA A 54 6.14 -9.39 -28.03
CA ALA A 54 7.46 -8.83 -27.74
C ALA A 54 7.59 -8.38 -26.27
N ALA A 55 6.55 -7.79 -25.71
CA ALA A 55 6.48 -7.42 -24.29
C ALA A 55 6.57 -8.66 -23.39
N SER A 56 5.81 -9.72 -23.69
CA SER A 56 5.88 -10.98 -22.95
C SER A 56 7.24 -11.65 -23.05
N LYS A 57 7.91 -11.61 -24.21
CA LYS A 57 9.28 -12.11 -24.35
C LYS A 57 10.29 -11.34 -23.49
N LEU A 58 10.16 -10.01 -23.43
CA LEU A 58 11.00 -9.18 -22.55
C LEU A 58 10.73 -9.49 -21.07
N ALA A 59 9.47 -9.58 -20.65
CA ALA A 59 9.09 -9.95 -19.29
C ALA A 59 9.54 -11.37 -18.91
N ALA A 60 9.60 -12.28 -19.89
CA ALA A 60 10.06 -13.66 -19.70
C ALA A 60 11.59 -13.80 -19.72
N SER A 61 12.36 -12.75 -20.09
CA SER A 61 13.82 -12.78 -20.01
C SER A 61 14.26 -13.14 -18.59
N PRO A 62 15.12 -14.15 -18.38
CA PRO A 62 15.55 -14.56 -17.04
C PRO A 62 16.14 -13.42 -16.22
N ARG A 63 16.86 -12.48 -16.88
CA ARG A 63 17.48 -11.32 -16.23
C ARG A 63 16.42 -10.32 -15.78
N VAL A 64 15.51 -9.95 -16.67
CA VAL A 64 14.39 -9.05 -16.37
C VAL A 64 13.53 -9.61 -15.25
N ARG A 65 13.16 -10.90 -15.34
CA ARG A 65 12.35 -11.57 -14.32
C ARG A 65 13.05 -11.60 -12.96
N ARG A 66 14.36 -11.87 -12.91
CA ARG A 66 15.14 -11.86 -11.67
C ARG A 66 15.12 -10.48 -11.02
N VAL A 67 15.38 -9.43 -11.79
CA VAL A 67 15.41 -8.05 -11.28
C VAL A 67 14.03 -7.61 -10.79
N LEU A 68 12.98 -7.85 -11.57
CA LEU A 68 11.61 -7.51 -11.16
C LEU A 68 11.18 -8.26 -9.90
N ARG A 69 11.53 -9.55 -9.77
CA ARG A 69 11.27 -10.32 -8.55
C ARG A 69 11.91 -9.68 -7.32
N ILE A 70 13.19 -9.34 -7.39
CA ILE A 70 13.90 -8.71 -6.27
C ILE A 70 13.34 -7.31 -5.99
N ALA A 71 12.97 -6.56 -7.02
CA ALA A 71 12.32 -5.25 -6.88
C ALA A 71 11.00 -5.36 -6.09
N TRP A 72 10.17 -6.35 -6.44
CA TRP A 72 8.91 -6.59 -5.73
C TRP A 72 9.13 -7.09 -4.30
N GLU A 73 10.12 -7.96 -4.07
CA GLU A 73 10.50 -8.41 -2.72
C GLU A 73 10.93 -7.23 -1.83
N ARG A 74 11.78 -6.33 -2.35
CA ARG A 74 12.18 -5.12 -1.61
C ARG A 74 11.01 -4.16 -1.39
N ALA A 75 10.14 -3.99 -2.39
CA ALA A 75 8.93 -3.19 -2.24
C ALA A 75 8.02 -3.76 -1.13
N ALA A 76 7.83 -5.08 -1.08
CA ALA A 76 7.06 -5.73 -0.02
C ALA A 76 7.69 -5.52 1.37
N GLN A 77 9.00 -5.68 1.49
CA GLN A 77 9.70 -5.46 2.76
C GLN A 77 9.57 -4.01 3.26
N GLY A 78 9.70 -3.03 2.37
CA GLY A 78 9.47 -1.63 2.70
C GLY A 78 8.04 -1.37 3.17
N LEU A 79 7.06 -1.92 2.45
CA LEU A 79 5.66 -1.79 2.80
C LEU A 79 5.30 -2.52 4.10
N GLU A 80 5.93 -3.65 4.41
CA GLU A 80 5.75 -4.35 5.69
C GLU A 80 6.24 -3.49 6.87
N LYS A 81 7.40 -2.84 6.71
CA LYS A 81 7.91 -1.88 7.70
C LYS A 81 6.97 -0.70 7.89
N ASP A 82 6.44 -0.13 6.80
CA ASP A 82 5.47 0.97 6.86
C ASP A 82 4.17 0.53 7.54
N LEU A 83 3.72 -0.70 7.29
CA LEU A 83 2.54 -1.29 7.93
C LEU A 83 2.74 -1.50 9.43
N LEU A 84 3.94 -1.90 9.87
CA LEU A 84 4.29 -2.01 11.29
C LEU A 84 4.29 -0.64 11.97
N GLN A 85 4.91 0.36 11.36
CA GLN A 85 4.89 1.74 11.88
C GLN A 85 3.47 2.29 11.97
N LEU A 86 2.63 2.02 10.98
CA LEU A 86 1.21 2.40 11.03
C LEU A 86 0.46 1.69 12.16
N GLN A 87 0.79 0.43 12.45
CA GLN A 87 0.20 -0.27 13.60
C GLN A 87 0.56 0.41 14.92
N GLU A 88 1.82 0.84 15.10
CA GLU A 88 2.22 1.57 16.31
C GLU A 88 1.47 2.89 16.48
N VAL A 89 1.19 3.60 15.38
CA VAL A 89 0.37 4.83 15.40
C VAL A 89 -1.08 4.51 15.81
N ILE A 90 -1.65 3.44 15.26
CA ILE A 90 -3.00 2.96 15.62
C ILE A 90 -3.08 2.62 17.12
N ASP A 91 -2.11 1.86 17.63
CA ASP A 91 -2.08 1.43 19.03
C ASP A 91 -1.93 2.63 19.98
N ARG A 92 -1.07 3.60 19.62
CA ARG A 92 -0.89 4.83 20.37
C ARG A 92 -2.15 5.68 20.40
N ALA A 93 -2.77 5.92 19.25
CA ALA A 93 -4.01 6.69 19.17
C ALA A 93 -5.14 6.02 19.98
N ALA A 94 -5.20 4.68 19.98
CA ALA A 94 -6.16 3.94 20.81
C ALA A 94 -5.89 4.07 22.32
N GLU A 95 -4.62 4.08 22.74
CA GLU A 95 -4.25 4.34 24.14
C GLU A 95 -4.58 5.78 24.56
N GLU A 96 -4.30 6.76 23.70
CA GLU A 96 -4.63 8.17 23.94
C GLU A 96 -6.14 8.38 24.06
N MET A 97 -6.95 7.69 23.24
CA MET A 97 -8.40 7.67 23.40
C MET A 97 -8.83 7.11 24.75
N ARG A 98 -8.17 6.05 25.26
CA ARG A 98 -8.50 5.45 26.56
C ARG A 98 -8.12 6.35 27.73
N ARG A 99 -7.01 7.09 27.63
CA ARG A 99 -6.52 7.99 28.70
C ARG A 99 -7.12 9.40 28.66
N ALA A 100 -7.80 9.77 27.57
CA ALA A 100 -8.30 11.12 27.39
C ALA A 100 -9.44 11.47 28.37
N GLY A 101 -9.14 12.40 29.28
CA GLY A 101 -10.07 12.92 30.28
C GLY A 101 -11.19 13.83 29.76
N SER A 102 -11.23 14.12 28.45
CA SER A 102 -12.31 14.91 27.82
C SER A 102 -12.68 14.37 26.45
N ALA A 103 -13.94 14.54 26.02
CA ALA A 103 -14.37 14.10 24.70
C ALA A 103 -13.68 14.86 23.56
N LYS A 104 -13.23 16.11 23.80
CA LYS A 104 -12.44 16.85 22.81
C LYS A 104 -11.11 16.15 22.53
N ALA A 105 -10.41 15.70 23.58
CA ALA A 105 -9.18 14.93 23.44
C ALA A 105 -9.43 13.55 22.82
N ARG A 106 -10.52 12.85 23.22
CA ARG A 106 -10.92 11.58 22.59
C ARG A 106 -11.21 11.72 21.10
N ALA A 107 -11.88 12.80 20.69
CA ALA A 107 -12.20 13.06 19.29
C ALA A 107 -10.95 13.33 18.44
N ALA A 108 -9.95 14.03 18.98
CA ALA A 108 -8.67 14.25 18.30
C ALA A 108 -7.91 12.94 18.07
N ALA A 109 -7.77 12.11 19.12
CA ALA A 109 -7.14 10.80 19.02
C ALA A 109 -7.90 9.84 18.09
N PHE A 110 -9.23 9.88 18.09
CA PHE A 110 -10.06 9.10 17.14
C PHE A 110 -9.80 9.50 15.68
N ASN A 111 -9.65 10.79 15.38
CA ASN A 111 -9.36 11.24 14.02
C ASN A 111 -7.99 10.75 13.53
N GLU A 112 -6.99 10.70 14.42
CA GLU A 112 -5.67 10.16 14.12
C GLU A 112 -5.71 8.64 13.90
N PHE A 113 -6.42 7.92 14.78
CA PHE A 113 -6.71 6.50 14.63
C PHE A 113 -7.39 6.20 13.29
N GLU A 114 -8.44 6.94 12.93
CA GLU A 114 -9.19 6.73 11.70
C GLU A 114 -8.32 6.98 10.45
N LYS A 115 -7.47 8.02 10.46
CA LYS A 115 -6.53 8.30 9.36
C LYS A 115 -5.53 7.16 9.19
N ALA A 116 -4.92 6.69 10.28
CA ALA A 116 -3.93 5.61 10.24
C ALA A 116 -4.55 4.30 9.73
N VAL A 117 -5.76 3.95 10.19
CA VAL A 117 -6.52 2.78 9.72
C VAL A 117 -6.81 2.86 8.22
N LYS A 118 -7.27 4.02 7.73
CA LYS A 118 -7.53 4.22 6.29
C LYS A 118 -6.27 4.10 5.44
N LEU A 119 -5.16 4.66 5.91
CA LEU A 119 -3.88 4.57 5.22
C LEU A 119 -3.35 3.12 5.18
N LYS A 120 -3.44 2.41 6.31
CA LYS A 120 -3.10 0.99 6.39
C LYS A 120 -3.93 0.15 5.40
N ALA A 121 -5.23 0.39 5.33
CA ALA A 121 -6.11 -0.29 4.38
C ALA A 121 -5.76 0.01 2.91
N ALA A 122 -5.39 1.26 2.58
CA ALA A 122 -4.97 1.64 1.24
C ALA A 122 -3.68 0.93 0.81
N ILE A 123 -2.70 0.80 1.72
CA ILE A 123 -1.45 0.08 1.46
C ILE A 123 -1.71 -1.41 1.21
N HIS A 124 -2.52 -2.06 2.05
CA HIS A 124 -2.95 -3.45 1.82
C HIS A 124 -3.68 -3.63 0.47
N GLY A 125 -4.51 -2.66 0.09
CA GLY A 125 -5.18 -2.64 -1.21
C GLY A 125 -4.19 -2.59 -2.38
N ARG A 126 -3.16 -1.74 -2.30
CA ARG A 126 -2.13 -1.59 -3.34
C ARG A 126 -1.20 -2.81 -3.45
N LEU A 127 -0.82 -3.41 -2.33
CA LEU A 127 -0.06 -4.65 -2.29
C LEU A 127 -0.78 -5.79 -3.04
N THR A 128 -2.11 -5.83 -2.95
CA THR A 128 -2.88 -6.90 -3.60
C THR A 128 -2.91 -6.77 -5.12
N VAL A 129 -2.81 -5.55 -5.66
CA VAL A 129 -2.84 -5.28 -7.11
C VAL A 129 -1.46 -5.48 -7.75
N ASN A 130 -0.37 -5.10 -7.07
CA ASN A 130 0.97 -5.11 -7.66
C ASN A 130 1.65 -6.48 -7.70
N PHE A 131 1.20 -7.45 -6.89
CA PHE A 131 1.77 -8.80 -6.88
C PHE A 131 1.15 -9.77 -7.90
N ARG A 132 0.09 -9.37 -8.62
CA ARG A 132 -0.75 -10.30 -9.39
C ARG A 132 -1.19 -9.77 -10.75
N GLY A 133 -0.31 -9.97 -11.73
CA GLY A 133 -0.78 -10.20 -13.11
C GLY A 133 -1.71 -11.43 -13.24
N GLU A 134 -1.86 -12.25 -12.20
CA GLU A 134 -2.85 -13.34 -12.08
C GLU A 134 -3.66 -13.19 -10.78
N VAL A 135 -4.93 -12.82 -10.91
CA VAL A 135 -5.88 -12.69 -9.80
C VAL A 135 -6.18 -14.07 -9.21
N GLU A 136 -5.54 -14.42 -8.09
CA GLU A 136 -5.92 -15.61 -7.29
C GLU A 136 -6.43 -15.22 -5.89
N HIS A 137 -7.45 -14.36 -5.79
CA HIS A 137 -8.26 -14.22 -4.57
C HIS A 137 -7.52 -14.32 -3.21
N ARG A 138 -6.59 -13.42 -2.92
CA ARG A 138 -6.35 -13.05 -1.52
C ARG A 138 -7.18 -11.81 -1.31
N HIS A 139 -8.47 -12.05 -1.07
CA HIS A 139 -9.41 -11.01 -0.69
C HIS A 139 -8.75 -10.17 0.40
N VAL A 140 -8.63 -8.87 0.13
CA VAL A 140 -8.42 -7.84 1.15
C VAL A 140 -9.62 -7.91 2.07
N VAL A 141 -9.58 -8.84 3.01
CA VAL A 141 -10.27 -8.67 4.26
C VAL A 141 -9.44 -7.56 4.91
N LEU A 142 -9.94 -6.32 4.89
CA LEU A 142 -9.79 -5.46 6.08
C LEU A 142 -9.98 -6.43 7.23
N SER A 143 -8.91 -6.83 7.94
CA SER A 143 -9.02 -7.92 8.93
C SER A 143 -10.29 -7.63 9.72
N GLN A 144 -11.19 -8.60 9.87
CA GLN A 144 -12.46 -8.33 10.58
C GLN A 144 -12.18 -7.56 11.87
N GLU A 145 -11.04 -7.83 12.50
CA GLU A 145 -10.34 -7.02 13.49
C GLU A 145 -10.26 -5.51 13.23
N LEU A 146 -9.65 -5.01 12.15
CA LEU A 146 -9.57 -3.56 11.90
C LEU A 146 -10.94 -2.88 11.77
N ARG A 147 -11.92 -3.57 11.15
CA ARG A 147 -13.31 -3.09 11.11
C ARG A 147 -13.93 -3.09 12.51
N GLN A 148 -13.70 -4.15 13.27
CA GLN A 148 -14.21 -4.32 14.62
C GLN A 148 -13.62 -3.27 15.57
N GLN A 149 -12.31 -3.04 15.52
CA GLN A 149 -11.60 -1.99 16.25
C GLN A 149 -12.17 -0.60 15.92
N LEU A 150 -12.46 -0.31 14.65
CA LEU A 150 -13.08 0.96 14.25
C LEU A 150 -14.51 1.10 14.80
N ILE A 151 -15.30 0.03 14.78
CA ILE A 151 -16.65 0.01 15.35
C ILE A 151 -16.61 0.24 16.86
N GLU A 152 -15.68 -0.41 17.56
CA GLU A 152 -15.49 -0.27 19.01
C GLU A 152 -15.02 1.11 19.40
N ALA A 153 -14.02 1.66 18.71
CA ALA A 153 -13.53 3.02 18.91
C ALA A 153 -14.65 4.06 18.69
N ARG A 154 -15.49 3.85 17.67
CA ARG A 154 -16.63 4.73 17.38
C ARG A 154 -17.73 4.62 18.44
N ARG A 155 -18.02 3.43 18.95
CA ARG A 155 -18.95 3.22 20.07
C ARG A 155 -18.47 3.92 21.34
N ALA A 156 -17.18 3.79 21.67
CA ALA A 156 -16.58 4.46 22.84
C ALA A 156 -16.71 6.00 22.76
N LEU A 157 -16.49 6.58 21.57
CA LEU A 157 -16.66 8.01 21.34
C LEU A 157 -18.12 8.48 21.52
N ILE A 158 -19.09 7.71 21.00
CA ILE A 158 -20.51 8.03 21.14
C ILE A 158 -20.93 7.96 22.61
N SER A 159 -20.56 6.89 23.33
CA SER A 159 -20.87 6.74 24.75
C SER A 159 -20.27 7.88 25.59
N SER A 160 -19.04 8.31 25.30
CA SER A 160 -18.42 9.46 25.95
C SER A 160 -19.20 10.75 25.77
N ARG A 161 -19.67 11.04 24.54
CA ARG A 161 -20.45 12.25 24.25
C ARG A 161 -21.81 12.25 24.94
N ILE A 162 -22.44 11.08 25.05
CA ILE A 162 -23.71 10.93 25.77
C ILE A 162 -23.50 11.17 27.27
N ALA A 163 -22.44 10.61 27.86
CA ALA A 163 -22.11 10.80 29.27
C ALA A 163 -21.86 12.28 29.62
N GLU A 164 -21.06 12.99 28.82
CA GLU A 164 -20.82 14.44 29.04
C GLU A 164 -22.10 15.28 28.91
N ARG A 165 -22.99 14.90 27.99
CA ARG A 165 -24.27 15.59 27.80
C ARG A 165 -25.22 15.37 28.98
N MET A 166 -25.25 14.15 29.53
CA MET A 166 -26.02 13.80 30.72
C MET A 166 -25.47 14.51 31.98
N GLU A 167 -24.16 14.53 32.18
CA GLU A 167 -23.54 15.25 33.31
C GLU A 167 -23.74 16.76 33.22
N GLY A 168 -23.69 17.33 32.01
CA GLY A 168 -23.99 18.75 31.77
C GLY A 168 -25.47 19.11 31.99
N GLN A 169 -26.39 18.15 31.80
CA GLN A 169 -27.81 18.34 32.12
C GLN A 169 -28.13 18.14 33.60
N ALA A 170 -27.38 17.31 34.33
CA ALA A 170 -27.56 17.10 35.76
C ALA A 170 -26.97 18.23 36.65
N ARG A 171 -26.14 19.10 36.08
CA ARG A 171 -25.51 20.25 36.77
C ARG A 171 -26.22 21.60 36.51
N ASN A 172 -27.23 21.62 35.66
CA ASN A 172 -28.11 22.79 35.41
C ASN A 172 -29.49 22.53 36.01
#